data_AF-A0A5C7VPC9-F1
#
_entry.id   AF-A0A5C7VPC9-F1
#
_cell.length_a   1.000
_cell.length_b   1.000
_cell.length_c   1.000
_cell.angle_alpha   90.00
_cell.angle_beta   90.00
_cell.angle_gamma   90.00
#
_symmetry.space_group_name_H-M   'P 1'
#
loop_
_entity.id
_entity.type
_entity.pdbx_description
1 polymer ?
#
loop_
_entity_poly.entity_id
_entity_poly.type
_entity_poly.pdbx_seq_one_letter_code
_entity_poly.pdbx_strand_id
1 'polypeptide(L)'
;MHFRLSFLVIFFTVIVSACSTMPDKQHPLSDKQLPLPGKKPERPAGPLPESAKPKYNLTGYPENTQQGYIDGCETAKRTSWAFKDLSRYEKDGQYRMGWDDGFALCTGKK
;
A
#
# COMPACT_ATOMS: atom_id res chain seq x y z
N MET A 1 -49.31 -5.40 -15.35
CA MET A 1 -48.13 -4.68 -14.79
C MET A 1 -47.55 -5.33 -13.53
N HIS A 2 -47.97 -6.53 -13.11
CA HIS A 2 -47.35 -7.25 -11.98
C HIS A 2 -46.10 -8.07 -12.37
N PHE A 3 -46.01 -8.52 -13.62
CA PHE A 3 -44.88 -9.33 -14.09
C PHE A 3 -43.55 -8.55 -14.10
N ARG A 4 -43.58 -7.25 -14.38
CA ARG A 4 -42.37 -6.39 -14.38
C ARG A 4 -41.90 -6.02 -12.98
N LEU A 5 -42.80 -6.00 -12.00
CA LEU A 5 -42.46 -5.77 -10.60
C LEU A 5 -41.83 -7.02 -9.98
N SER A 6 -42.33 -8.23 -10.30
CA SER A 6 -41.75 -9.50 -9.86
C SER A 6 -40.33 -9.74 -10.38
N PHE A 7 -40.04 -9.36 -11.64
CA PHE A 7 -38.68 -9.47 -12.19
C PHE A 7 -37.65 -8.58 -11.46
N LEU A 8 -38.05 -7.37 -11.05
CA LEU A 8 -37.19 -6.45 -10.32
C LEU A 8 -36.91 -6.91 -8.88
N VAL A 9 -37.90 -7.52 -8.21
CA VAL A 9 -37.71 -8.07 -6.85
C VAL A 9 -36.77 -9.28 -6.86
N ILE A 10 -36.90 -10.17 -7.86
CA ILE A 10 -36.01 -11.34 -7.99
C ILE A 10 -34.57 -10.90 -8.28
N PHE A 11 -34.36 -9.90 -9.13
CA PHE A 11 -33.02 -9.38 -9.43
C PHE A 11 -32.34 -8.77 -8.20
N PHE A 12 -33.06 -8.05 -7.33
CA PHE A 12 -32.48 -7.46 -6.12
C PHE A 12 -32.13 -8.49 -5.03
N THR A 13 -32.83 -9.62 -4.95
CA THR A 13 -32.52 -10.68 -3.96
C THR A 13 -31.26 -11.49 -4.27
N VAL A 14 -30.75 -11.46 -5.51
CA VAL A 14 -29.57 -12.25 -5.92
C VAL A 14 -28.24 -11.51 -5.66
N ILE A 15 -28.26 -10.19 -5.40
CA ILE A 15 -27.03 -9.37 -5.29
C ILE A 15 -26.42 -9.40 -3.88
N VAL A 16 -27.13 -9.94 -2.87
CA VAL A 16 -26.70 -9.90 -1.45
C VAL A 16 -25.88 -11.13 -1.03
N SER A 17 -25.53 -12.05 -1.94
CA SER A 17 -24.83 -13.29 -1.55
C SER A 17 -23.74 -13.68 -2.55
N ALA A 18 -22.52 -13.16 -2.33
CA ALA A 18 -21.24 -13.88 -2.48
C ALA A 18 -20.02 -12.91 -2.52
N CYS A 19 -19.67 -12.32 -1.38
CA CYS A 19 -18.26 -12.09 -1.08
C CYS A 19 -17.67 -13.46 -0.68
N SER A 20 -17.22 -14.25 -1.65
CA SER A 20 -16.49 -15.49 -1.40
C SER A 20 -15.18 -15.45 -2.18
N THR A 21 -14.11 -15.15 -1.43
CA THR A 21 -12.78 -15.76 -1.51
C THR A 21 -12.45 -16.44 -2.84
N MET A 22 -11.66 -15.78 -3.67
CA MET A 22 -11.06 -16.44 -4.83
C MET A 22 -10.01 -17.46 -4.34
N PRO A 23 -10.02 -18.70 -4.84
CA PRO A 23 -8.93 -19.63 -4.64
C PRO A 23 -7.72 -19.12 -5.42
N ASP A 24 -6.64 -18.89 -4.68
CA ASP A 24 -5.31 -18.60 -5.18
C ASP A 24 -4.92 -19.68 -6.21
N LYS A 25 -4.93 -19.31 -7.49
CA LYS A 25 -4.36 -20.13 -8.55
C LYS A 25 -2.85 -20.03 -8.39
N GLN A 26 -2.33 -20.93 -7.56
CA GLN A 26 -0.93 -21.28 -7.40
C GLN A 26 -0.29 -21.45 -8.78
N HIS A 27 0.34 -20.37 -9.25
CA HIS A 27 1.22 -20.38 -10.40
C HIS A 27 2.56 -20.99 -9.94
N PRO A 28 3.22 -21.82 -10.78
CA PRO A 28 4.30 -22.68 -10.33
C PRO A 28 5.49 -21.86 -9.81
N LEU A 29 5.97 -22.27 -8.64
CA LEU A 29 7.34 -22.17 -8.12
C LEU A 29 8.33 -21.55 -9.12
N SER A 30 8.47 -20.23 -9.09
CA SER A 30 9.67 -19.57 -9.59
C SER A 30 10.44 -19.13 -8.35
N ASP A 31 11.50 -19.87 -8.07
CA ASP A 31 12.48 -19.65 -7.03
C ASP A 31 12.91 -18.17 -6.94
N LYS A 32 12.30 -17.42 -6.03
CA LYS A 32 12.95 -16.26 -5.41
C LYS A 32 12.54 -16.18 -3.94
N GLN A 33 13.36 -16.86 -3.16
CA GLN A 33 13.73 -16.52 -1.79
C GLN A 33 12.57 -16.31 -0.80
N LEU A 34 12.20 -17.39 -0.12
CA LEU A 34 11.58 -17.32 1.19
C LEU A 34 12.52 -16.53 2.13
N PRO A 35 12.13 -15.37 2.70
CA PRO A 35 12.92 -14.77 3.77
C PRO A 35 12.79 -15.66 5.00
N LEU A 36 13.92 -15.97 5.64
CA LEU A 36 13.96 -16.69 6.92
C LEU A 36 12.96 -16.09 7.93
N PRO A 37 12.31 -16.92 8.77
CA PRO A 37 11.36 -16.45 9.77
C PRO A 37 12.14 -15.60 10.80
N GLY A 38 11.99 -14.29 10.74
CA GLY A 38 12.49 -13.37 11.78
C GLY A 38 13.13 -12.08 11.31
N LYS A 39 13.52 -11.92 10.03
CA LYS A 39 13.97 -10.61 9.54
C LYS A 39 12.78 -9.77 9.10
N LYS A 40 12.46 -8.75 9.90
CA LYS A 40 11.60 -7.65 9.47
C LYS A 40 12.20 -7.09 8.16
N PRO A 41 11.39 -6.60 7.21
CA PRO A 41 11.91 -5.85 6.08
C PRO A 41 12.82 -4.73 6.62
N GLU A 42 14.12 -4.90 6.47
CA GLU A 42 15.11 -3.96 6.99
C GLU A 42 15.44 -2.99 5.86
N ARG A 43 15.34 -1.70 6.17
CA ARG A 43 15.74 -0.62 5.29
C ARG A 43 17.16 -0.87 4.76
N PRO A 44 17.44 -0.57 3.47
CA PRO A 44 18.79 -0.66 2.93
C PRO A 44 19.79 0.01 3.88
N ALA A 45 20.86 -0.71 4.23
CA ALA A 45 21.87 -0.17 5.11
C ALA A 45 22.64 0.95 4.39
N GLY A 46 22.80 2.11 5.05
CA GLY A 46 23.53 3.25 4.53
C GLY A 46 22.92 4.60 4.95
N PRO A 47 23.57 5.72 4.61
CA PRO A 47 22.97 7.04 4.79
C PRO A 47 21.75 7.20 3.87
N LEU A 48 20.73 7.91 4.36
CA LEU A 48 19.56 8.27 3.55
C LEU A 48 20.03 8.97 2.26
N PRO A 49 19.57 8.54 1.08
CA PRO A 49 19.98 9.12 -0.17
C PRO A 49 19.42 10.55 -0.25
N GLU A 50 20.04 11.40 -1.07
CA GLU A 50 19.51 12.74 -1.28
C GLU A 50 18.09 12.73 -1.86
N SER A 51 17.71 11.67 -2.59
CA SER A 51 16.33 11.45 -3.04
C SER A 51 15.33 11.39 -1.88
N ALA A 52 15.74 10.85 -0.72
CA ALA A 52 14.90 10.70 0.46
C ALA A 52 14.70 12.01 1.23
N LYS A 53 15.41 13.08 0.88
CA LYS A 53 15.14 14.40 1.46
C LYS A 53 13.78 14.89 0.96
N PRO A 54 12.82 15.20 1.85
CA PRO A 54 11.53 15.71 1.43
C PRO A 54 11.71 17.08 0.79
N LYS A 55 11.10 17.26 -0.40
CA LYS A 55 11.08 18.56 -1.11
C LYS A 55 10.30 19.63 -0.33
N TYR A 56 9.37 19.20 0.51
CA TYR A 56 8.51 20.06 1.31
C TYR A 56 8.96 20.04 2.75
N ASN A 57 8.68 21.15 3.43
CA ASN A 57 8.94 21.22 4.85
C ASN A 57 7.92 20.35 5.60
N LEU A 58 8.42 19.29 6.25
CA LEU A 58 7.60 18.40 7.08
C LEU A 58 7.60 18.79 8.56
N THR A 59 8.20 19.94 8.92
CA THR A 59 8.15 20.44 10.31
C THR A 59 6.71 20.68 10.72
N GLY A 60 6.30 20.08 11.84
CA GLY A 60 4.93 20.16 12.35
C GLY A 60 4.09 18.90 12.09
N TYR A 61 4.57 17.99 11.22
CA TYR A 61 3.99 16.65 11.10
C TYR A 61 4.59 15.70 12.15
N PRO A 62 3.81 14.72 12.63
CA PRO A 62 4.35 13.66 13.49
C PRO A 62 5.48 12.88 12.81
N GLU A 63 6.48 12.44 13.58
CA GLU A 63 7.65 11.72 13.07
C GLU A 63 7.27 10.49 12.22
N ASN A 64 6.23 9.75 12.64
CA ASN A 64 5.74 8.59 11.90
C ASN A 64 5.18 8.96 10.51
N THR A 65 4.48 10.10 10.42
CA THR A 65 4.02 10.65 9.14
C THR A 65 5.19 11.09 8.27
N GLN A 66 6.20 11.74 8.87
CA GLN A 66 7.40 12.15 8.11
C GLN A 66 8.13 10.94 7.53
N GLN A 67 8.30 9.88 8.33
CA GLN A 67 8.94 8.66 7.87
C GLN A 67 8.13 7.95 6.78
N GLY A 68 6.80 7.88 6.96
CA GLY A 68 5.89 7.36 5.94
C GLY A 68 6.05 8.12 4.64
N TYR A 69 6.05 9.46 4.69
CA TYR A 69 6.21 10.33 3.53
C TYR A 69 7.49 10.06 2.75
N ILE A 70 8.62 9.93 3.45
CA ILE A 70 9.91 9.63 2.83
C ILE A 70 9.85 8.26 2.14
N ASP A 71 9.40 7.23 2.85
CA ASP A 71 9.31 5.85 2.34
C ASP A 71 8.36 5.75 1.11
N GLY A 72 7.23 6.46 1.14
CA GLY A 72 6.28 6.53 0.03
C GLY A 72 6.85 7.25 -1.19
N CYS A 73 7.54 8.36 -0.99
CA CYS A 73 8.15 9.12 -2.06
C CYS A 73 9.29 8.36 -2.75
N GLU A 74 10.15 7.67 -1.97
CA GLU A 74 11.20 6.80 -2.52
C GLU A 74 10.61 5.64 -3.32
N THR A 75 9.48 5.09 -2.85
CA THR A 75 8.75 4.05 -3.59
C THR A 75 8.21 4.56 -4.92
N ALA A 76 7.61 5.76 -4.95
CA ALA A 76 7.12 6.37 -6.18
C ALA A 76 8.23 6.66 -7.20
N LYS A 77 9.40 7.11 -6.73
CA LYS A 77 10.59 7.37 -7.54
C LYS A 77 11.31 6.10 -8.00
N ARG A 78 10.93 4.93 -7.47
CA ARG A 78 11.59 3.63 -7.71
C ARG A 78 13.09 3.67 -7.41
N THR A 79 13.49 4.35 -6.34
CA THR A 79 14.89 4.37 -5.92
C THR A 79 15.28 3.05 -5.25
N SER A 80 16.59 2.84 -5.03
CA SER A 80 17.07 1.71 -4.23
C SER A 80 16.60 1.74 -2.77
N TRP A 81 16.04 2.87 -2.33
CA TRP A 81 15.50 3.11 -1.00
C TRP A 81 13.97 2.97 -0.92
N ALA A 82 13.33 2.58 -2.03
CA ALA A 82 11.92 2.23 -2.07
C ALA A 82 11.61 1.19 -0.98
N PHE A 83 10.81 1.59 0.00
CA PHE A 83 10.50 0.77 1.16
C PHE A 83 9.05 1.01 1.58
N LYS A 84 8.37 -0.08 1.92
CA LYS A 84 7.04 -0.04 2.52
C LYS A 84 7.01 -1.01 3.68
N ASP A 85 7.03 -0.49 4.91
CA ASP A 85 6.84 -1.31 6.10
C ASP A 85 5.36 -1.70 6.19
N LEU A 86 5.04 -2.91 5.70
CA LEU A 86 3.66 -3.40 5.68
C LEU A 86 3.04 -3.48 7.08
N SER A 87 3.81 -3.89 8.10
CA SER A 87 3.30 -3.96 9.47
C SER A 87 2.95 -2.59 10.02
N ARG A 88 3.78 -1.57 9.74
CA ARG A 88 3.46 -0.19 10.13
C ARG A 88 2.32 0.40 9.31
N TYR A 89 2.29 0.11 8.01
CA TYR A 89 1.22 0.58 7.12
C TYR A 89 -0.17 0.11 7.57
N GLU A 90 -0.26 -1.11 8.10
CA GLU A 90 -1.51 -1.65 8.64
C GLU A 90 -1.87 -1.05 10.01
N LYS A 91 -0.89 -0.94 10.93
CA LYS A 91 -1.12 -0.65 12.36
C LYS A 91 -0.99 0.82 12.75
N ASP A 92 -0.19 1.59 12.01
CA ASP A 92 0.11 2.99 12.29
C ASP A 92 -0.52 3.88 11.20
N GLY A 93 -1.65 4.50 11.55
CA GLY A 93 -2.39 5.37 10.65
C GLY A 93 -1.59 6.61 10.22
N GLN A 94 -0.66 7.09 11.04
CA GLN A 94 0.19 8.25 10.71
C GLN A 94 1.23 7.86 9.66
N TYR A 95 1.85 6.68 9.82
CA TYR A 95 2.75 6.12 8.81
C TYR A 95 2.03 5.86 7.49
N ARG A 96 0.84 5.24 7.52
CA ARG A 96 0.03 4.98 6.33
C ARG A 96 -0.29 6.28 5.58
N MET A 97 -0.84 7.27 6.29
CA MET A 97 -1.17 8.58 5.72
C MET A 97 0.06 9.21 5.07
N GLY A 98 1.18 9.29 5.79
CA GLY A 98 2.42 9.83 5.26
C GLY A 98 2.87 9.08 4.00
N TRP A 99 2.85 7.74 4.02
CA TRP A 99 3.26 6.91 2.89
C TRP A 99 2.39 7.15 1.64
N ASP A 100 1.08 7.20 1.82
CA ASP A 100 0.14 7.45 0.71
C ASP A 100 0.35 8.86 0.13
N ASP A 101 0.52 9.89 0.98
CA ASP A 101 0.79 11.27 0.56
C ASP A 101 2.11 11.38 -0.19
N GLY A 102 3.18 10.80 0.36
CA GLY A 102 4.51 10.79 -0.27
C GLY A 102 4.51 10.07 -1.61
N PHE A 103 3.84 8.92 -1.70
CA PHE A 103 3.71 8.17 -2.93
C PHE A 103 2.95 8.97 -4.00
N ALA A 104 1.78 9.51 -3.66
CA ALA A 104 0.96 10.28 -4.59
C ALA A 104 1.69 11.54 -5.10
N LEU A 105 2.28 12.33 -4.19
CA LEU A 105 2.95 13.59 -4.53
C LEU A 105 4.21 13.38 -5.37
N CYS A 106 4.91 12.26 -5.20
CA CYS A 106 6.13 11.95 -5.96
C CYS A 106 5.85 11.15 -7.25
N THR A 107 4.71 10.47 -7.39
CA THR A 107 4.33 9.75 -8.62
C THR A 107 4.02 10.72 -9.77
N GLY A 108 3.42 11.87 -9.47
CA GLY A 108 3.05 12.88 -10.46
C GLY A 108 4.20 13.78 -10.96
N LYS A 109 5.44 13.57 -10.49
CA LYS A 109 6.59 14.38 -10.88
C LYS A 109 7.49 13.59 -11.85
N LYS A 110 7.20 13.69 -13.14
CA LYS A 110 8.15 13.41 -14.22
C LYS A 110 8.77 14.72 -14.67
#